data_AF-A0A6U3SXE7-F1
#
_entry.id   AF-A0A6U3SXE7-F1
#
_cell.length_a   1.000
_cell.length_b   1.000
_cell.length_c   1.000
_cell.angle_alpha   90.00
_cell.angle_beta   90.00
_cell.angle_gamma   90.00
#
_symmetry.space_group_name_H-M   'P 1'
#
loop_
_entity.id
_entity.type
_entity.pdbx_description
1 polymer ?
#
loop_
_entity_poly.entity_id
_entity_poly.type
_entity_poly.pdbx_seq_one_letter_code
_entity_poly.pdbx_strand_id
1 'polypeptide(L)'
;MEDDDNNNINNNDHSTGPPLDLKVIQIIENSPNFTIRPGKLAAELGMSVDDACTELCGLLSAVGGGEGGASFTFESSDDKDDKSSKDVIMVFTFPPDFKRRALRKRRTEDIKSVLFSILHLSFQILKVVVAFGLILSLFILSIAVILSIIAAIIALSRGGGGSREHRAGLQRRLRDVFYTLRQILWCYAMYGASNSDQDPFLQETAGNLWFCMSLCSPFSFSFWWRANMLSRRRARYNRGWGGIGYGRGNSGLEGVALIRRGDDSWRHERSSTTSHTSFLSEEKGLLSIAVEFLFGPTPFWPGPSDVEKWKLRAAAIVSLSTSASLQGKKGVSLDELLPYSDSPPDTAKSNDGSGSLGIVMHFNGVPAVVPSDSSQVEEGGEVRFIFPELMAESNDVKMSDDTAESVEIQPIDNSWTALLYTTSPTSFIGTGRTLTPQQPKPKPTKELPPYLQERRHALTKLESSQFIRCAILGLLNFIGILWLRQSMERGGLLEFYSNGLTLGVVSVLQFYSKLFFVLPIGRLIMISVLNWGIDRRNLRRLSLTGCMEC
;
A
#
# COMPACT_ATOMS: atom_id res chain seq x y z
N MET A 1 -14.08 -17.32 -49.21
CA MET A 1 -14.50 -18.71 -48.91
C MET A 1 -13.20 -19.46 -48.99
N GLU A 2 -12.77 -20.01 -47.85
CA GLU A 2 -11.38 -20.38 -47.46
C GLU A 2 -10.72 -19.35 -46.53
N ASP A 3 -10.06 -19.91 -45.51
CA ASP A 3 -9.24 -19.34 -44.42
C ASP A 3 -9.94 -19.06 -43.07
N ASP A 4 -10.55 -20.11 -42.50
CA ASP A 4 -10.70 -20.27 -41.04
C ASP A 4 -9.44 -20.97 -40.50
N ASP A 5 -8.46 -20.16 -40.08
CA ASP A 5 -7.27 -20.65 -39.41
C ASP A 5 -7.59 -21.15 -38.01
N ASN A 6 -7.33 -22.44 -37.89
CA ASN A 6 -7.62 -23.36 -36.82
C ASN A 6 -6.71 -23.08 -35.60
N ASN A 7 -6.96 -22.00 -34.87
CA ASN A 7 -6.25 -21.69 -33.63
C ASN A 7 -6.85 -22.47 -32.45
N ASN A 8 -6.83 -23.80 -32.59
CA ASN A 8 -7.09 -24.75 -31.53
C ASN A 8 -5.85 -24.77 -30.63
N ILE A 9 -5.73 -23.76 -29.77
CA ILE A 9 -4.74 -23.74 -28.68
C ILE A 9 -5.06 -24.96 -27.83
N ASN A 10 -4.27 -26.01 -28.04
CA ASN A 10 -4.25 -27.24 -27.27
C ASN A 10 -3.98 -26.89 -25.80
N ASN A 11 -5.05 -26.60 -25.05
CA ASN A 11 -5.05 -26.54 -23.58
C ASN A 11 -4.86 -27.94 -22.93
N ASN A 12 -4.25 -28.88 -23.66
CA ASN A 12 -4.13 -30.29 -23.26
C ASN A 12 -2.73 -30.71 -22.82
N ASP A 13 -1.73 -29.83 -22.84
CA ASP A 13 -0.45 -30.12 -22.19
C ASP A 13 -0.47 -29.74 -20.70
N HIS A 14 -1.46 -30.26 -19.97
CA HIS A 14 -1.19 -30.65 -18.60
C HIS A 14 -0.25 -31.85 -18.66
N SER A 15 1.03 -31.58 -18.93
CA SER A 15 2.07 -32.58 -18.77
C SER A 15 1.91 -33.15 -17.36
N THR A 16 1.50 -34.41 -17.27
CA THR A 16 1.32 -35.14 -16.00
C THR A 16 2.66 -35.41 -15.30
N GLY A 17 3.72 -34.77 -15.79
CA GLY A 17 5.04 -34.84 -15.21
C GLY A 17 5.13 -34.05 -13.90
N PRO A 18 6.17 -34.35 -13.11
CA PRO A 18 6.47 -33.56 -11.92
C PRO A 18 6.71 -32.09 -12.31
N PRO A 19 6.42 -31.14 -11.39
CA PRO A 19 6.72 -29.73 -11.60
C PRO A 19 8.21 -29.51 -11.91
N LEU A 20 8.52 -28.45 -12.66
CA LEU A 20 9.85 -28.17 -13.21
C LEU A 20 10.94 -28.20 -12.13
N ASP A 21 10.66 -27.64 -10.96
CA ASP A 21 11.60 -27.57 -9.84
C ASP A 21 12.02 -28.96 -9.33
N LEU A 22 11.10 -29.93 -9.32
CA LEU A 22 11.43 -31.31 -8.97
C LEU A 22 12.25 -32.00 -10.04
N LYS A 23 12.04 -31.66 -11.32
CA LYS A 23 12.88 -32.17 -12.42
C LYS A 23 14.31 -31.63 -12.31
N VAL A 24 14.47 -30.33 -12.04
CA VAL A 24 15.79 -29.71 -11.80
C VAL A 24 16.51 -30.41 -10.64
N ILE A 25 15.82 -30.63 -9.51
CA ILE A 25 16.38 -31.34 -8.36
C ILE A 25 16.81 -32.76 -8.73
N GLN A 26 16.01 -33.50 -9.50
CA GLN A 26 16.33 -34.87 -9.93
C GLN A 26 17.57 -34.92 -10.84
N ILE A 27 17.70 -33.98 -11.77
CA ILE A 27 18.86 -33.89 -12.67
C ILE A 27 20.16 -33.62 -11.90
N ILE A 28 20.09 -32.75 -10.88
CA ILE A 28 21.24 -32.44 -10.01
C ILE A 28 21.59 -33.65 -9.13
N GLU A 29 20.59 -34.35 -8.60
CA GLU A 29 20.77 -35.58 -7.80
C GLU A 29 21.43 -36.70 -8.61
N ASN A 30 21.17 -36.76 -9.91
CA ASN A 30 21.78 -37.73 -10.83
C ASN A 30 23.16 -37.30 -11.36
N SER A 31 23.57 -36.05 -11.13
CA SER A 31 24.85 -35.54 -11.62
C SER A 31 26.00 -35.88 -10.67
N PRO A 32 27.18 -36.25 -11.18
CA PRO A 32 28.31 -36.62 -10.34
C PRO A 32 28.72 -35.44 -9.43
N ASN A 33 29.01 -35.75 -8.17
CA ASN A 33 29.37 -34.77 -7.13
C ASN A 33 28.34 -33.65 -6.90
N PHE A 34 27.09 -33.82 -7.34
CA PHE A 34 26.06 -32.76 -7.30
C PHE A 34 26.52 -31.47 -7.99
N THR A 35 27.34 -31.62 -9.03
CA THR A 35 27.84 -30.53 -9.86
C THR A 35 27.07 -30.47 -11.17
N ILE A 36 26.65 -29.27 -11.56
CA ILE A 36 25.89 -29.08 -12.79
C ILE A 36 26.28 -27.78 -13.50
N ARG A 37 26.34 -27.86 -14.83
CA ARG A 37 26.54 -26.72 -15.72
C ARG A 37 25.17 -26.29 -16.27
N PRO A 38 24.88 -24.98 -16.41
CA PRO A 38 23.62 -24.50 -16.99
C PRO A 38 23.33 -25.13 -18.35
N GLY A 39 24.32 -25.25 -19.23
CA GLY A 39 24.15 -25.87 -20.54
C GLY A 39 23.72 -27.34 -20.49
N LYS A 40 24.17 -28.11 -19.49
CA LYS A 40 23.74 -29.50 -19.28
C LYS A 40 22.28 -29.56 -18.83
N LEU A 41 21.90 -28.70 -17.88
CA LEU A 41 20.52 -28.61 -17.39
C LEU A 41 19.56 -28.18 -18.51
N ALA A 42 19.96 -27.18 -19.31
CA ALA A 42 19.21 -26.70 -20.46
C ALA A 42 18.96 -27.81 -21.49
N ALA A 43 20.01 -28.58 -21.83
CA ALA A 43 19.91 -29.69 -22.77
C ALA A 43 18.99 -30.83 -22.27
N GLU A 44 18.99 -31.12 -20.97
CA GLU A 44 18.15 -32.18 -20.39
C GLU A 44 16.68 -31.77 -20.23
N LEU A 45 16.39 -30.49 -19.95
CA LEU A 45 15.04 -29.98 -19.78
C LEU A 45 14.42 -29.39 -21.05
N GLY A 46 15.21 -29.17 -22.10
CA GLY A 46 14.76 -28.50 -23.32
C GLY A 46 14.42 -27.02 -23.10
N MET A 47 15.14 -26.35 -22.19
CA MET A 47 14.98 -24.91 -21.90
C MET A 47 16.19 -24.11 -22.38
N SER A 48 16.10 -22.77 -22.37
CA SER A 48 17.26 -21.93 -22.68
C SER A 48 18.34 -22.03 -21.61
N VAL A 49 19.59 -21.72 -21.97
CA VAL A 49 20.71 -21.70 -21.00
C VAL A 49 20.50 -20.64 -19.93
N ASP A 50 19.87 -19.52 -20.28
CA ASP A 50 19.57 -18.41 -19.39
C ASP A 50 18.48 -18.80 -18.37
N ASP A 51 17.42 -19.49 -18.81
CA ASP A 51 16.40 -20.05 -17.91
C ASP A 51 17.00 -21.08 -16.95
N ALA A 52 17.84 -21.97 -17.48
CA ALA A 52 18.53 -22.97 -16.68
C ALA A 52 19.45 -22.33 -15.62
N CYS A 53 20.16 -21.26 -16.00
CA CYS A 53 20.99 -20.50 -15.08
C CYS A 53 20.15 -19.81 -13.99
N THR A 54 19.00 -19.24 -14.38
CA THR A 54 18.05 -18.61 -13.45
C THR A 54 17.50 -19.61 -12.44
N GLU A 55 17.08 -20.79 -12.89
CA GLU A 55 16.61 -21.87 -12.02
C GLU A 55 17.71 -22.37 -11.06
N LEU A 56 18.96 -22.51 -11.54
CA LEU A 56 20.09 -22.94 -10.72
C LEU A 56 20.46 -21.92 -9.65
N CYS A 57 20.47 -20.64 -9.99
CA CYS A 57 20.75 -19.58 -9.03
C CYS A 57 19.57 -19.39 -8.05
N GLY A 58 18.31 -19.59 -8.49
CA GLY A 58 17.14 -19.66 -7.63
C GLY A 58 17.24 -20.80 -6.61
N LEU A 59 17.66 -21.99 -7.08
CA LEU A 59 17.94 -23.13 -6.21
C LEU A 59 19.10 -22.87 -5.25
N LEU A 60 20.17 -22.20 -5.70
CA LEU A 60 21.30 -21.80 -4.87
C LEU A 60 20.83 -20.93 -3.69
N SER A 61 19.99 -19.93 -3.98
CA SER A 61 19.36 -19.07 -2.98
C SER A 61 18.45 -19.84 -2.01
N ALA A 62 17.72 -20.84 -2.51
CA ALA A 62 16.86 -21.68 -1.69
C ALA A 62 17.63 -22.63 -0.76
N VAL A 63 18.76 -23.16 -1.21
CA VAL A 63 19.64 -24.07 -0.45
C VAL A 63 20.49 -23.30 0.58
N GLY A 64 20.86 -22.06 0.25
CA GLY A 64 21.71 -21.19 1.05
C GLY A 64 23.20 -21.39 0.78
N GLY A 65 23.96 -20.28 0.81
CA GLY A 65 25.42 -20.28 0.72
C GLY A 65 26.12 -20.60 2.05
N GLY A 66 27.44 -20.52 2.05
CA GLY A 66 28.29 -20.67 3.26
C GLY A 66 29.15 -21.93 3.28
N GLU A 67 29.79 -22.20 4.42
CA GLU A 67 30.66 -23.37 4.63
C GLU A 67 29.82 -24.66 4.56
N GLY A 68 29.93 -25.40 3.45
CA GLY A 68 29.07 -26.56 3.15
C GLY A 68 27.67 -26.19 2.62
N GLY A 69 27.48 -24.96 2.16
CA GLY A 69 26.30 -24.53 1.40
C GLY A 69 26.45 -24.83 -0.09
N ALA A 70 25.49 -24.35 -0.88
CA ALA A 70 25.64 -24.36 -2.33
C ALA A 70 26.64 -23.26 -2.74
N SER A 71 27.50 -23.56 -3.70
CA SER A 71 28.49 -22.63 -4.25
C SER A 71 28.50 -22.70 -5.76
N PHE A 72 29.02 -21.67 -6.40
CA PHE A 72 29.31 -21.71 -7.83
C PHE A 72 30.77 -21.27 -8.04
N THR A 73 31.40 -21.88 -9.05
CA THR A 73 32.77 -21.58 -9.45
C THR A 73 32.80 -21.33 -10.95
N PHE A 74 33.74 -20.53 -11.40
CA PHE A 74 33.98 -20.29 -12.80
C PHE A 74 35.13 -21.16 -13.27
N GLU A 75 34.85 -22.09 -14.18
CA GLU A 75 35.87 -22.90 -14.83
C GLU A 75 36.21 -22.25 -16.17
N SER A 76 37.49 -21.98 -16.42
CA SER A 76 37.94 -21.64 -17.77
C SER A 76 38.00 -22.92 -18.59
N SER A 77 37.39 -22.93 -19.78
CA SER A 77 37.58 -24.05 -20.71
C SER A 77 39.03 -24.03 -21.20
N ASP A 78 39.86 -24.94 -20.69
CA ASP A 78 41.24 -25.15 -21.16
C ASP A 78 41.25 -25.93 -22.49
N ASP A 79 40.49 -25.46 -23.48
CA ASP A 79 40.65 -25.96 -24.85
C ASP A 79 41.96 -25.40 -25.40
N LYS A 80 42.94 -26.29 -25.52
CA LYS A 80 44.35 -25.96 -25.73
C LYS A 80 44.68 -25.30 -27.07
N ASP A 81 43.72 -25.21 -27.99
CA ASP A 81 44.00 -24.88 -29.39
C ASP A 81 43.59 -23.46 -29.81
N ASP A 82 42.84 -22.70 -29.01
CA ASP A 82 42.43 -21.34 -29.40
C ASP A 82 42.68 -20.28 -28.31
N LYS A 83 43.65 -19.39 -28.56
CA LYS A 83 44.04 -18.31 -27.63
C LYS A 83 43.09 -17.11 -27.65
N SER A 84 42.06 -17.13 -28.50
CA SER A 84 41.31 -15.91 -28.82
C SER A 84 40.13 -15.60 -27.88
N SER A 85 39.59 -16.58 -27.14
CA SER A 85 38.60 -16.31 -26.09
C SER A 85 38.56 -17.45 -25.06
N LYS A 86 38.99 -17.18 -23.82
CA LYS A 86 38.73 -18.10 -22.70
C LYS A 86 37.24 -18.01 -22.35
N ASP A 87 36.46 -18.97 -22.83
CA ASP A 87 35.08 -19.09 -22.41
C ASP A 87 35.02 -19.55 -20.96
N VAL A 88 34.35 -18.73 -20.15
CA VAL A 88 34.21 -18.94 -18.71
C VAL A 88 32.87 -19.61 -18.47
N ILE A 89 32.90 -20.84 -17.97
CA ILE A 89 31.71 -21.64 -17.74
C ILE A 89 31.39 -21.63 -16.24
N MET A 90 30.14 -21.28 -15.91
CA MET A 90 29.64 -21.39 -14.54
C MET A 90 29.37 -22.85 -14.18
N VAL A 91 29.93 -23.29 -13.05
CA VAL A 91 29.70 -24.62 -12.48
C VAL A 91 29.07 -24.46 -11.11
N PHE A 92 27.88 -25.01 -10.93
CA PHE A 92 27.15 -25.00 -9.67
C PHE A 92 27.46 -26.28 -8.91
N THR A 93 27.82 -26.16 -7.64
CA THR A 93 28.10 -27.27 -6.73
C THR A 93 27.12 -27.22 -5.57
N PHE A 94 26.36 -28.30 -5.37
CA PHE A 94 25.38 -28.40 -4.31
C PHE A 94 25.82 -29.38 -3.21
N PRO A 95 25.51 -29.13 -1.92
CA PRO A 95 25.80 -30.08 -0.85
C PRO A 95 24.88 -31.31 -0.96
N PRO A 96 25.25 -32.48 -0.41
CA PRO A 96 24.46 -33.72 -0.55
C PRO A 96 23.05 -33.63 0.05
N ASP A 97 22.80 -32.69 0.96
CA ASP A 97 21.49 -32.46 1.57
C ASP A 97 20.67 -31.34 0.90
N PHE A 98 21.11 -30.83 -0.25
CA PHE A 98 20.49 -29.69 -0.96
C PHE A 98 18.99 -29.89 -1.21
N LYS A 99 18.57 -31.09 -1.62
CA LYS A 99 17.16 -31.45 -1.87
C LYS A 99 16.28 -31.22 -0.65
N ARG A 100 16.75 -31.61 0.53
CA ARG A 100 16.00 -31.40 1.79
C ARG A 100 15.89 -29.91 2.13
N ARG A 101 16.96 -29.14 1.91
CA ARG A 101 16.99 -27.68 2.14
C ARG A 101 16.04 -26.94 1.18
N ALA A 102 16.12 -27.23 -0.11
CA ALA A 102 15.27 -26.65 -1.15
C ALA A 102 13.77 -26.95 -0.90
N LEU A 103 13.42 -28.21 -0.62
CA LEU A 103 12.03 -28.58 -0.32
C LEU A 103 11.51 -27.95 0.98
N ARG A 104 12.37 -27.79 1.99
CA ARG A 104 12.01 -27.08 3.22
C ARG A 104 11.73 -25.61 2.92
N LYS A 105 12.57 -24.95 2.12
CA LYS A 105 12.37 -23.56 1.71
C LYS A 105 11.05 -23.40 0.97
N ARG A 106 10.80 -24.22 -0.04
CA ARG A 106 9.52 -24.23 -0.79
C ARG A 106 8.31 -24.36 0.12
N ARG A 107 8.31 -25.35 1.03
CA ARG A 107 7.21 -25.50 2.01
C ARG A 107 7.02 -24.26 2.87
N THR A 108 8.10 -23.61 3.29
CA THR A 108 7.95 -22.37 4.07
C THR A 108 7.39 -21.22 3.25
N GLU A 109 7.70 -21.13 1.96
CA GLU A 109 7.17 -20.11 1.06
C GLU A 109 5.70 -20.37 0.71
N ASP A 110 5.33 -21.62 0.43
CA ASP A 110 3.95 -22.05 0.22
C ASP A 110 3.09 -21.79 1.48
N ILE A 111 3.62 -22.14 2.66
CA ILE A 111 2.91 -21.86 3.93
C ILE A 111 2.77 -20.35 4.13
N LYS A 112 3.79 -19.55 3.82
CA LYS A 112 3.72 -18.09 3.91
C LYS A 112 2.68 -17.54 2.95
N SER A 113 2.67 -17.94 1.69
CA SER A 113 1.73 -17.42 0.68
C SER A 113 0.28 -17.77 1.05
N VAL A 114 0.03 -18.99 1.52
CA VAL A 114 -1.28 -19.41 2.03
C VAL A 114 -1.65 -18.61 3.28
N LEU A 115 -0.74 -18.44 4.24
CA LEU A 115 -0.98 -17.66 5.45
C LEU A 115 -1.28 -16.20 5.12
N PHE A 116 -0.53 -15.59 4.19
CA PHE A 116 -0.78 -14.22 3.72
C PHE A 116 -2.14 -14.09 3.05
N SER A 117 -2.54 -15.08 2.24
CA SER A 117 -3.84 -15.12 1.59
C SER A 117 -4.98 -15.21 2.60
N ILE A 118 -4.85 -16.10 3.60
CA ILE A 118 -5.81 -16.25 4.71
C ILE A 118 -5.86 -14.98 5.56
N LEU A 119 -4.71 -14.42 5.91
CA LEU A 119 -4.63 -13.19 6.71
C LEU A 119 -5.27 -12.02 5.96
N HIS A 120 -5.01 -11.89 4.66
CA HIS A 120 -5.61 -10.87 3.81
C HIS A 120 -7.14 -11.00 3.76
N LEU A 121 -7.68 -12.21 3.55
CA LEU A 121 -9.11 -12.47 3.58
C LEU A 121 -9.72 -12.16 4.97
N SER A 122 -9.05 -12.59 6.04
CA SER A 122 -9.51 -12.33 7.41
C SER A 122 -9.56 -10.83 7.73
N PHE A 123 -8.59 -10.06 7.22
CA PHE A 123 -8.53 -8.62 7.36
C PHE A 123 -9.65 -7.92 6.59
N GLN A 124 -9.99 -8.39 5.38
CA GLN A 124 -11.12 -7.87 4.62
C GLN A 124 -12.45 -8.11 5.36
N ILE A 125 -12.67 -9.31 5.90
CA ILE A 125 -13.86 -9.62 6.69
C ILE A 125 -13.91 -8.75 7.95
N LEU A 126 -12.80 -8.65 8.68
CA LEU A 126 -12.69 -7.80 9.87
C LEU A 126 -13.02 -6.33 9.53
N LYS A 127 -12.56 -5.83 8.38
CA LYS A 127 -12.83 -4.48 7.90
C LYS A 127 -14.33 -4.22 7.70
N VAL A 128 -15.04 -5.16 7.08
CA VAL A 128 -16.50 -5.05 6.89
C VAL A 128 -17.23 -5.11 8.24
N VAL A 129 -16.86 -6.04 9.11
CA VAL A 129 -17.50 -6.22 10.43
C VAL A 129 -17.31 -5.00 11.32
N VAL A 130 -16.11 -4.43 11.37
CA VAL A 130 -15.81 -3.25 12.19
C VAL A 130 -16.52 -2.02 11.64
N ALA A 131 -16.52 -1.82 10.31
CA ALA A 131 -17.22 -0.70 9.69
C ALA A 131 -18.73 -0.75 9.98
N PHE A 132 -19.34 -1.93 9.85
CA PHE A 132 -20.74 -2.15 10.18
C PHE A 132 -21.02 -1.93 11.68
N GLY A 133 -20.17 -2.47 12.56
CA GLY A 133 -20.27 -2.28 14.00
C GLY A 133 -20.17 -0.81 14.43
N LEU A 134 -19.31 -0.04 13.77
CA LEU A 134 -19.18 1.41 14.00
C LEU A 134 -20.49 2.12 13.63
N ILE A 135 -21.02 1.89 12.43
CA ILE A 135 -22.27 2.51 11.96
C ILE A 135 -23.42 2.17 12.93
N LEU A 136 -23.54 0.90 13.31
CA LEU A 136 -24.56 0.44 14.25
C LEU A 136 -24.40 1.11 15.62
N SER A 137 -23.16 1.27 16.10
CA SER A 137 -22.88 1.92 17.39
C SER A 137 -23.28 3.39 17.42
N LEU A 138 -22.95 4.13 16.37
CA LEU A 138 -23.33 5.54 16.24
C LEU A 138 -24.85 5.69 16.11
N PHE A 139 -25.51 4.77 15.39
CA PHE A 139 -26.96 4.78 15.24
C PHE A 139 -27.68 4.58 16.58
N ILE A 140 -27.26 3.59 17.37
CA ILE A 140 -27.84 3.33 18.70
C ILE A 140 -27.59 4.50 19.66
N LEU A 141 -26.38 5.05 19.65
CA LEU A 141 -26.02 6.22 20.47
C LEU A 141 -26.88 7.43 20.09
N SER A 142 -27.08 7.68 18.79
CA SER A 142 -27.96 8.75 18.29
C SER A 142 -29.39 8.60 18.81
N ILE A 143 -29.96 7.40 18.73
CA ILE A 143 -31.30 7.11 19.29
C ILE A 143 -31.32 7.36 20.80
N ALA A 144 -30.31 6.89 21.54
CA ALA A 144 -30.24 7.08 22.98
C ALA A 144 -30.18 8.56 23.37
N VAL A 145 -29.41 9.38 22.64
CA VAL A 145 -29.36 10.83 22.84
C VAL A 145 -30.72 11.47 22.58
N ILE A 146 -31.40 11.11 21.48
CA ILE A 146 -32.75 11.62 21.17
C ILE A 146 -33.75 11.25 22.27
N LEU A 147 -33.77 9.99 22.70
CA LEU A 147 -34.64 9.53 23.79
C LEU A 147 -34.36 10.27 25.10
N SER A 148 -33.08 10.53 25.40
CA SER A 148 -32.68 11.25 26.60
C SER A 148 -33.09 12.72 26.56
N ILE A 149 -33.01 13.36 25.39
CA ILE A 149 -33.55 14.71 25.17
C ILE A 149 -35.06 14.72 25.37
N ILE A 150 -35.79 13.74 24.82
CA ILE A 150 -37.25 13.62 24.99
C ILE A 150 -37.60 13.41 26.47
N ALA A 151 -36.90 12.50 27.16
CA ALA A 151 -37.10 12.22 28.58
C ALA A 151 -36.83 13.47 29.43
N ALA A 152 -35.75 14.21 29.15
CA ALA A 152 -35.45 15.47 29.82
C ALA A 152 -36.57 16.51 29.61
N ILE A 153 -37.08 16.64 28.38
CA ILE A 153 -38.21 17.54 28.08
C ILE A 153 -39.46 17.12 28.86
N ILE A 154 -39.77 15.81 28.94
CA ILE A 154 -40.93 15.30 29.69
C ILE A 154 -40.75 15.53 31.19
N ALA A 155 -39.57 15.24 31.76
CA ALA A 155 -39.27 15.45 33.17
C ALA A 155 -39.40 16.94 33.55
N LEU A 156 -38.84 17.82 32.72
CA LEU A 156 -38.99 19.27 32.84
C LEU A 156 -40.47 19.71 32.72
N SER A 157 -41.28 19.00 31.93
CA SER A 157 -42.71 19.29 31.79
C SER A 157 -43.58 18.81 32.96
N ARG A 158 -43.16 17.76 33.67
CA ARG A 158 -43.94 17.09 34.75
C ARG A 158 -43.57 17.56 36.16
N GLY A 159 -42.33 17.94 36.43
CA GLY A 159 -41.84 18.33 37.77
C GLY A 159 -42.37 19.66 38.34
N GLY A 160 -43.43 20.24 37.79
CA GLY A 160 -43.93 21.57 38.15
C GLY A 160 -45.22 21.54 38.98
N GLY A 161 -45.12 21.15 40.25
CA GLY A 161 -46.25 21.10 41.19
C GLY A 161 -46.51 22.38 42.00
N GLY A 162 -45.70 23.44 41.90
CA GLY A 162 -45.80 24.57 42.84
C GLY A 162 -45.59 26.00 42.34
N SER A 163 -45.22 26.25 41.08
CA SER A 163 -45.04 27.63 40.59
C SER A 163 -45.25 27.74 39.08
N ARG A 164 -46.44 28.20 38.70
CA ARG A 164 -46.90 28.40 37.31
C ARG A 164 -46.01 29.36 36.51
N GLU A 165 -45.29 30.27 37.17
CA GLU A 165 -44.46 31.30 36.52
C GLU A 165 -43.12 30.77 35.94
N HIS A 166 -42.41 29.90 36.65
CA HIS A 166 -41.11 29.39 36.16
C HIS A 166 -41.23 28.42 34.98
N ARG A 167 -42.34 27.67 34.88
CA ARG A 167 -42.60 26.76 33.74
C ARG A 167 -42.75 27.51 32.42
N ALA A 168 -43.42 28.67 32.44
CA ALA A 168 -43.53 29.52 31.27
C ALA A 168 -42.16 30.08 30.83
N GLY A 169 -41.27 30.36 31.78
CA GLY A 169 -39.91 30.84 31.49
C GLY A 169 -39.04 29.80 30.79
N LEU A 170 -39.03 28.56 31.28
CA LEU A 170 -38.21 27.51 30.68
C LEU A 170 -38.73 27.05 29.31
N GLN A 171 -40.06 26.94 29.14
CA GLN A 171 -40.66 26.62 27.85
C GLN A 171 -40.39 27.73 26.82
N ARG A 172 -40.42 29.01 27.23
CA ARG A 172 -40.00 30.13 26.37
C ARG A 172 -38.53 30.02 26.01
N ARG A 173 -37.62 29.77 26.97
CA ARG A 173 -36.18 29.61 26.69
C ARG A 173 -35.88 28.44 25.76
N LEU A 174 -36.50 27.27 25.95
CA LEU A 174 -36.34 26.13 25.05
C LEU A 174 -36.86 26.47 23.65
N ARG A 175 -38.04 27.08 23.57
CA ARG A 175 -38.61 27.53 22.30
C ARG A 175 -37.69 28.54 21.62
N ASP A 176 -37.10 29.47 22.36
CA ASP A 176 -36.17 30.47 21.87
C ASP A 176 -34.88 29.80 21.37
N VAL A 177 -34.31 28.83 22.09
CA VAL A 177 -33.15 28.05 21.65
C VAL A 177 -33.46 27.25 20.37
N PHE A 178 -34.63 26.60 20.28
CA PHE A 178 -35.05 25.92 19.05
C PHE A 178 -35.24 26.91 17.89
N TYR A 179 -35.78 28.10 18.15
CA TYR A 179 -35.89 29.16 17.14
C TYR A 179 -34.52 29.65 16.68
N THR A 180 -33.57 29.87 17.60
CA THR A 180 -32.20 30.29 17.29
C THR A 180 -31.45 29.20 16.53
N LEU A 181 -31.53 27.94 16.96
CA LEU A 181 -30.91 26.80 16.27
C LEU A 181 -31.48 26.65 14.85
N ARG A 182 -32.80 26.79 14.70
CA ARG A 182 -33.48 26.82 13.40
C ARG A 182 -32.98 27.99 12.55
N GLN A 183 -32.81 29.19 13.10
CA GLN A 183 -32.28 30.33 12.35
C GLN A 183 -30.83 30.11 11.93
N ILE A 184 -29.98 29.55 12.80
CA ILE A 184 -28.59 29.23 12.49
C ILE A 184 -28.49 28.17 11.40
N LEU A 185 -29.25 27.07 11.50
CA LEU A 185 -29.33 26.03 10.46
C LEU A 185 -29.85 26.58 9.13
N TRP A 186 -30.78 27.53 9.18
CA TRP A 186 -31.29 28.20 7.97
C TRP A 186 -30.24 29.11 7.34
N CYS A 187 -29.58 29.94 8.13
CA CYS A 187 -28.50 30.80 7.68
C CYS A 187 -27.37 29.96 7.08
N TYR A 188 -27.01 28.85 7.71
CA TYR A 188 -26.01 27.92 7.20
C TYR A 188 -26.46 27.24 5.89
N ALA A 189 -27.72 26.80 5.79
CA ALA A 189 -28.24 26.20 4.56
C ALA A 189 -28.33 27.21 3.38
N MET A 190 -28.61 28.49 3.64
CA MET A 190 -28.75 29.53 2.62
C MET A 190 -27.41 30.18 2.24
N TYR A 191 -26.52 30.39 3.21
CA TYR A 191 -25.30 31.20 3.06
C TYR A 191 -24.01 30.43 3.31
N GLY A 192 -24.05 29.18 3.78
CA GLY A 192 -22.84 28.41 4.10
C GLY A 192 -21.89 28.26 2.91
N ALA A 193 -22.41 28.04 1.71
CA ALA A 193 -21.62 27.67 0.54
C ALA A 193 -21.00 28.85 -0.26
N SER A 194 -20.48 29.91 0.38
CA SER A 194 -19.84 30.99 -0.39
C SER A 194 -18.40 30.68 -0.81
N ASN A 195 -17.74 29.72 -0.16
CA ASN A 195 -16.36 29.34 -0.45
C ASN A 195 -16.34 27.93 -1.04
N SER A 196 -15.51 27.70 -2.05
CA SER A 196 -15.38 26.45 -2.82
C SER A 196 -14.97 25.20 -2.03
N ASP A 197 -14.75 25.33 -0.72
CA ASP A 197 -14.22 24.30 0.18
C ASP A 197 -15.24 23.81 1.24
N GLN A 198 -16.54 24.10 1.10
CA GLN A 198 -17.54 23.59 2.04
C GLN A 198 -18.29 22.36 1.52
N ASP A 199 -18.31 21.31 2.35
CA ASP A 199 -19.01 20.05 2.13
C ASP A 199 -20.49 20.28 1.76
N PRO A 200 -20.91 20.00 0.51
CA PRO A 200 -22.31 20.13 0.09
C PRO A 200 -23.26 19.25 0.92
N PHE A 201 -22.74 18.18 1.51
CA PHE A 201 -23.46 17.31 2.43
C PHE A 201 -23.90 18.04 3.70
N LEU A 202 -23.06 18.87 4.32
CA LEU A 202 -23.43 19.59 5.54
C LEU A 202 -24.51 20.64 5.25
N GLN A 203 -24.46 21.28 4.08
CA GLN A 203 -25.50 22.20 3.63
C GLN A 203 -26.85 21.49 3.45
N GLU A 204 -26.84 20.31 2.83
CA GLU A 204 -28.04 19.49 2.64
C GLU A 204 -28.58 18.95 3.97
N THR A 205 -27.69 18.48 4.84
CA THR A 205 -28.03 17.95 6.16
C THR A 205 -28.61 19.05 7.06
N ALA A 206 -28.00 20.24 7.08
CA ALA A 206 -28.55 21.40 7.78
C ALA A 206 -29.91 21.82 7.21
N GLY A 207 -30.07 21.77 5.89
CA GLY A 207 -31.34 21.99 5.20
C GLY A 207 -32.44 21.01 5.61
N ASN A 208 -32.10 19.74 5.76
CA ASN A 208 -32.99 18.66 6.19
C ASN A 208 -33.31 18.74 7.70
N LEU A 209 -32.32 19.01 8.55
CA LEU A 209 -32.52 19.17 9.99
C LEU A 209 -33.41 20.37 10.31
N TRP A 210 -33.20 21.49 9.61
CA TRP A 210 -34.06 22.66 9.65
C TRP A 210 -35.51 22.34 9.26
N PHE A 211 -35.69 21.51 8.23
CA PHE A 211 -37.01 21.07 7.77
C PHE A 211 -37.70 20.20 8.81
N CYS A 212 -37.00 19.23 9.38
CA CYS A 212 -37.51 18.38 10.47
C CYS A 212 -37.94 19.21 11.69
N MET A 213 -37.15 20.22 12.09
CA MET A 213 -37.55 21.13 13.18
C MET A 213 -38.76 22.01 12.83
N SER A 214 -39.03 22.25 11.55
CA SER A 214 -40.17 23.04 11.09
C SER A 214 -41.48 22.23 11.03
N LEU A 215 -41.41 20.89 10.95
CA LEU A 215 -42.58 19.99 10.97
C LEU A 215 -43.37 20.08 12.28
N CYS A 216 -42.73 20.47 13.39
CA CYS A 216 -43.39 20.68 14.67
C CYS A 216 -44.28 21.94 14.71
N SER A 217 -44.31 22.75 13.65
CA SER A 217 -45.21 23.90 13.50
C SER A 217 -45.79 23.96 12.06
N PRO A 218 -46.81 23.13 11.77
CA PRO A 218 -47.39 22.98 10.42
C PRO A 218 -48.06 24.25 9.89
N PHE A 219 -48.31 25.23 10.76
CA PHE A 219 -48.87 26.54 10.42
C PHE A 219 -47.81 27.59 10.05
N SER A 220 -46.51 27.26 10.10
CA SER A 220 -45.48 28.22 9.73
C SER A 220 -45.42 28.39 8.20
N PHE A 221 -45.45 29.65 7.73
CA PHE A 221 -45.33 30.00 6.31
C PHE A 221 -44.12 29.34 5.63
N SER A 222 -43.02 29.17 6.38
CA SER A 222 -41.77 28.55 5.92
C SER A 222 -41.94 27.07 5.52
N PHE A 223 -42.83 26.32 6.19
CA PHE A 223 -43.12 24.92 5.86
C PHE A 223 -43.79 24.81 4.48
N TRP A 224 -44.82 25.61 4.25
CA TRP A 224 -45.55 25.63 2.98
C TRP A 224 -44.72 26.17 1.81
N TRP A 225 -43.92 27.21 2.03
CA TRP A 225 -43.03 27.76 1.00
C TRP A 225 -42.02 26.71 0.49
N ARG A 226 -41.43 25.90 1.39
CA ARG A 226 -40.47 24.86 0.99
C ARG A 226 -41.11 23.55 0.53
N ALA A 227 -42.27 23.14 1.05
CA ALA A 227 -43.04 22.03 0.50
C ALA A 227 -43.39 22.30 -0.99
N ASN A 228 -43.69 23.56 -1.31
CA ASN A 228 -43.91 24.02 -2.68
C ASN A 228 -42.59 24.02 -3.50
N MET A 229 -41.45 24.43 -2.94
CA MET A 229 -40.16 24.33 -3.63
C MET A 229 -39.68 22.88 -3.86
N LEU A 230 -39.86 21.97 -2.89
CA LEU A 230 -39.54 20.54 -3.03
C LEU A 230 -40.45 19.85 -4.04
N SER A 231 -41.75 20.21 -4.06
CA SER A 231 -42.67 19.81 -5.13
C SER A 231 -42.18 20.28 -6.50
N ARG A 232 -41.69 21.53 -6.60
CA ARG A 232 -41.08 22.07 -7.83
C ARG A 232 -39.71 21.46 -8.20
N ARG A 233 -38.97 20.89 -7.24
CA ARG A 233 -37.72 20.13 -7.51
C ARG A 233 -38.04 18.69 -7.94
N ARG A 234 -38.99 18.00 -7.29
CA ARG A 234 -39.47 16.67 -7.73
C ARG A 234 -40.12 16.72 -9.12
N ALA A 235 -40.86 17.78 -9.43
CA ALA A 235 -41.42 17.99 -10.76
C ALA A 235 -40.36 18.19 -11.86
N ARG A 236 -39.13 18.60 -11.50
CA ARG A 236 -37.99 18.71 -12.42
C ARG A 236 -37.22 17.40 -12.57
N TYR A 237 -37.09 16.61 -11.50
CA TYR A 237 -36.51 15.26 -11.58
C TYR A 237 -37.36 14.28 -12.40
N ASN A 238 -38.69 14.45 -12.42
CA ASN A 238 -39.58 13.64 -13.26
C ASN A 238 -39.74 14.16 -14.72
N ARG A 239 -38.97 15.16 -15.15
CA ARG A 239 -39.04 15.73 -16.52
C ARG A 239 -37.69 15.84 -17.25
N GLY A 240 -36.65 15.15 -16.78
CA GLY A 240 -35.36 15.02 -17.46
C GLY A 240 -35.27 13.74 -18.30
N TRP A 241 -34.72 13.86 -19.51
CA TRP A 241 -34.68 12.88 -20.59
C TRP A 241 -33.97 11.57 -20.22
N GLY A 242 -34.68 10.46 -20.43
CA GLY A 242 -34.19 9.09 -20.24
C GLY A 242 -35.35 8.12 -20.44
N GLY A 243 -35.97 8.19 -21.63
CA GLY A 243 -37.05 7.31 -22.02
C GLY A 243 -36.58 5.85 -22.03
N ILE A 244 -37.04 5.09 -21.03
CA ILE A 244 -37.05 3.63 -21.07
C ILE A 244 -38.17 3.25 -22.05
N GLY A 245 -37.77 3.04 -23.31
CA GLY A 245 -38.59 2.33 -24.29
C GLY A 245 -38.63 0.85 -23.93
N TYR A 246 -39.83 0.35 -23.67
CA TYR A 246 -40.11 -1.08 -23.57
C TYR A 246 -39.86 -1.75 -24.92
N GLY A 247 -38.78 -2.53 -25.03
CA GLY A 247 -38.44 -3.37 -26.16
C GLY A 247 -38.18 -4.80 -25.70
N ARG A 248 -39.23 -5.61 -25.77
CA ARG A 248 -39.29 -7.05 -25.54
C ARG A 248 -38.48 -7.80 -26.61
N GLY A 249 -37.58 -8.69 -26.20
CA GLY A 249 -37.24 -9.88 -26.99
C GLY A 249 -35.75 -10.13 -27.25
N ASN A 250 -35.31 -11.30 -26.78
CA ASN A 250 -34.30 -12.19 -27.35
C ASN A 250 -32.82 -11.76 -27.45
N SER A 251 -32.01 -12.52 -26.68
CA SER A 251 -30.82 -13.25 -27.13
C SER A 251 -29.93 -12.63 -28.21
N GLY A 252 -28.66 -12.42 -27.83
CA GLY A 252 -27.52 -12.67 -28.71
C GLY A 252 -26.77 -11.43 -29.17
N LEU A 253 -25.49 -11.41 -28.80
CA LEU A 253 -24.35 -10.83 -29.52
C LEU A 253 -24.52 -9.43 -30.14
N GLU A 254 -23.88 -8.45 -29.50
CA GLU A 254 -23.13 -7.41 -30.21
C GLU A 254 -21.90 -7.01 -29.38
N GLY A 255 -21.00 -8.00 -29.23
CA GLY A 255 -19.56 -7.73 -29.27
C GLY A 255 -19.11 -7.62 -30.73
N VAL A 256 -17.88 -7.15 -30.93
CA VAL A 256 -17.20 -6.91 -32.23
C VAL A 256 -17.33 -5.49 -32.77
N ALA A 257 -16.70 -4.57 -32.04
CA ALA A 257 -15.88 -3.51 -32.65
C ALA A 257 -14.81 -3.11 -31.63
N LEU A 258 -13.68 -3.83 -31.63
CA LEU A 258 -12.33 -3.40 -31.16
C LEU A 258 -11.37 -4.60 -31.13
N ILE A 259 -11.06 -5.16 -32.30
CA ILE A 259 -9.85 -5.95 -32.52
C ILE A 259 -9.13 -5.32 -33.72
N ARG A 260 -8.26 -4.34 -33.45
CA ARG A 260 -7.01 -4.08 -34.18
C ARG A 260 -6.16 -2.99 -33.50
N ARG A 261 -5.38 -3.37 -32.49
CA ARG A 261 -4.07 -2.76 -32.21
C ARG A 261 -3.29 -3.69 -31.28
N GLY A 262 -2.21 -4.26 -31.81
CA GLY A 262 -1.36 -5.23 -31.14
C GLY A 262 -0.49 -4.63 -30.04
N ASP A 263 -0.03 -5.52 -29.18
CA ASP A 263 1.23 -5.50 -28.42
C ASP A 263 1.61 -4.19 -27.72
N ASP A 264 0.98 -3.97 -26.57
CA ASP A 264 1.32 -2.95 -25.58
C ASP A 264 1.35 -3.58 -24.15
N SER A 265 1.84 -4.82 -24.02
CA SER A 265 1.89 -5.53 -22.73
C SER A 265 2.87 -4.93 -21.71
N TRP A 266 3.73 -4.00 -22.12
CA TRP A 266 4.54 -3.15 -21.24
C TRP A 266 3.78 -1.95 -20.66
N ARG A 267 2.49 -1.78 -20.98
CA ARG A 267 1.69 -0.59 -20.60
C ARG A 267 0.59 -0.82 -19.58
N HIS A 268 0.38 -2.05 -19.11
CA HIS A 268 -0.71 -2.40 -18.18
C HIS A 268 -0.27 -2.66 -16.74
N GLU A 269 0.67 -1.85 -16.24
CA GLU A 269 0.69 -1.47 -14.82
C GLU A 269 0.85 0.03 -14.62
N ARG A 270 0.34 0.83 -15.58
CA ARG A 270 -0.37 2.05 -15.20
C ARG A 270 -1.64 1.64 -14.46
N SER A 271 -1.46 1.14 -13.24
CA SER A 271 -2.33 1.58 -12.17
C SER A 271 -2.48 3.08 -12.39
N SER A 272 -3.71 3.53 -12.48
CA SER A 272 -4.11 4.92 -12.61
C SER A 272 -3.68 5.70 -11.36
N THR A 273 -2.36 5.80 -11.18
CA THR A 273 -1.65 6.98 -10.72
C THR A 273 -1.72 7.99 -11.86
N THR A 274 -2.94 8.40 -12.19
CA THR A 274 -3.17 9.62 -12.93
C THR A 274 -2.74 10.73 -11.99
N SER A 275 -1.47 11.13 -12.06
CA SER A 275 -0.87 12.31 -11.41
C SER A 275 -1.41 13.63 -11.98
N HIS A 276 -2.69 13.64 -12.38
CA HIS A 276 -3.53 14.83 -12.56
C HIS A 276 -4.70 14.85 -11.57
N THR A 277 -4.53 14.26 -10.37
CA THR A 277 -5.33 14.60 -9.18
C THR A 277 -4.79 15.86 -8.50
N SER A 278 -4.45 16.87 -9.29
CA SER A 278 -4.28 18.22 -8.77
C SER A 278 -5.69 18.82 -8.56
N PHE A 279 -6.04 19.05 -7.29
CA PHE A 279 -7.07 19.98 -6.80
C PHE A 279 -8.55 19.58 -6.70
N LEU A 280 -8.94 18.36 -7.05
CA LEU A 280 -10.19 17.81 -6.52
C LEU A 280 -9.83 16.71 -5.54
N SER A 281 -9.48 17.14 -4.33
CA SER A 281 -9.66 16.33 -3.13
C SER A 281 -11.14 15.96 -3.07
N GLU A 282 -11.56 14.95 -3.85
CA GLU A 282 -12.85 14.31 -3.67
C GLU A 282 -12.93 13.98 -2.19
N GLU A 283 -13.79 14.71 -1.48
CA GLU A 283 -13.98 14.58 -0.05
C GLU A 283 -14.20 13.10 0.24
N LYS A 284 -13.14 12.44 0.69
CA LYS A 284 -13.22 11.04 1.10
C LYS A 284 -14.33 11.00 2.13
N GLY A 285 -15.44 10.32 1.82
CA GLY A 285 -16.56 10.26 2.75
C GLY A 285 -16.08 9.80 4.13
N LEU A 286 -16.73 10.26 5.21
CA LEU A 286 -16.30 9.99 6.59
C LEU A 286 -16.04 8.50 6.86
N LEU A 287 -16.80 7.60 6.22
CA LEU A 287 -16.57 6.16 6.30
C LEU A 287 -15.22 5.74 5.69
N SER A 288 -14.86 6.30 4.54
CA SER A 288 -13.56 6.05 3.89
C SER A 288 -12.41 6.52 4.79
N ILE A 289 -12.55 7.71 5.39
CA ILE A 289 -11.57 8.25 6.35
C ILE A 289 -11.49 7.34 7.60
N ALA A 290 -12.61 6.93 8.16
CA ALA A 290 -12.63 6.05 9.33
C ALA A 290 -12.04 4.66 9.03
N VAL A 291 -12.33 4.12 7.85
CA VAL A 291 -11.75 2.85 7.38
C VAL A 291 -10.24 3.00 7.20
N GLU A 292 -9.77 4.08 6.59
CA GLU A 292 -8.34 4.35 6.42
C GLU A 292 -7.65 4.61 7.76
N PHE A 293 -8.32 5.24 8.73
CA PHE A 293 -7.82 5.40 10.10
C PHE A 293 -7.65 4.06 10.81
N LEU A 294 -8.64 3.18 10.73
CA LEU A 294 -8.66 1.88 11.41
C LEU A 294 -7.72 0.87 10.76
N PHE A 295 -7.73 0.80 9.43
CA PHE A 295 -7.08 -0.27 8.67
C PHE A 295 -5.86 0.21 7.87
N GLY A 296 -5.76 1.51 7.62
CA GLY A 296 -4.68 2.09 6.84
C GLY A 296 -4.88 2.11 5.34
N PRO A 297 -3.83 2.49 4.60
CA PRO A 297 -3.76 2.22 3.18
C PRO A 297 -3.88 0.72 2.92
N THR A 298 -4.71 0.39 1.93
CA THR A 298 -4.73 -0.95 1.32
C THR A 298 -3.88 -0.93 0.05
N PRO A 299 -2.94 -1.86 -0.14
CA PRO A 299 -2.65 -3.04 0.71
C PRO A 299 -1.96 -2.71 2.04
N PHE A 300 -2.20 -3.56 3.06
CA PHE A 300 -1.72 -3.40 4.45
C PHE A 300 -0.19 -3.40 4.57
N TRP A 301 0.51 -3.94 3.58
CA TRP A 301 1.96 -3.92 3.46
C TRP A 301 2.34 -2.86 2.40
N PRO A 302 2.44 -1.58 2.78
CA PRO A 302 2.92 -0.52 1.88
C PRO A 302 4.45 -0.57 1.73
N GLY A 303 5.02 -1.77 1.69
CA GLY A 303 6.38 -1.97 1.19
C GLY A 303 6.51 -1.38 -0.20
N PRO A 304 7.71 -0.94 -0.61
CA PRO A 304 7.94 -0.69 -2.02
C PRO A 304 7.48 -1.92 -2.78
N SER A 305 6.70 -1.71 -3.84
CA SER A 305 6.30 -2.82 -4.71
C SER A 305 7.56 -3.53 -5.18
N ASP A 306 7.49 -4.83 -5.47
CA ASP A 306 8.69 -5.53 -5.97
C ASP A 306 9.20 -4.86 -7.25
N VAL A 307 8.29 -4.33 -8.08
CA VAL A 307 8.60 -3.46 -9.22
C VAL A 307 9.42 -2.23 -8.82
N GLU A 308 9.05 -1.49 -7.77
CA GLU A 308 9.83 -0.36 -7.28
C GLU A 308 11.22 -0.77 -6.77
N LYS A 309 11.32 -1.90 -6.07
CA LYS A 309 12.62 -2.42 -5.61
C LYS A 309 13.51 -2.78 -6.80
N TRP A 310 12.95 -3.42 -7.83
CA TRP A 310 13.69 -3.77 -9.03
C TRP A 310 14.08 -2.52 -9.83
N LYS A 311 13.21 -1.53 -9.97
CA LYS A 311 13.55 -0.22 -10.57
C LYS A 311 14.71 0.47 -9.86
N LEU A 312 14.72 0.44 -8.52
CA LEU A 312 15.80 0.99 -7.70
C LEU A 312 17.12 0.24 -7.97
N ARG A 313 17.09 -1.10 -7.97
CA ARG A 313 18.25 -1.94 -8.26
C ARG A 313 18.78 -1.73 -9.67
N ALA A 314 17.90 -1.60 -10.65
CA ALA A 314 18.24 -1.25 -12.03
C ALA A 314 18.98 0.08 -12.09
N ALA A 315 18.43 1.14 -11.48
CA ALA A 315 19.06 2.46 -11.44
C ALA A 315 20.44 2.41 -10.77
N ALA A 316 20.58 1.63 -9.70
CA ALA A 316 21.85 1.41 -9.03
C ALA A 316 22.87 0.70 -9.91
N ILE A 317 22.48 -0.38 -10.60
CA ILE A 317 23.36 -1.10 -11.54
C ILE A 317 23.84 -0.18 -12.66
N VAL A 318 22.95 0.62 -13.24
CA VAL A 318 23.31 1.57 -14.30
C VAL A 318 24.32 2.61 -13.79
N SER A 319 24.09 3.14 -12.58
CA SER A 319 25.00 4.09 -11.93
C SER A 319 26.37 3.45 -11.66
N LEU A 320 26.41 2.27 -11.05
CA LEU A 320 27.63 1.52 -10.77
C LEU A 320 28.38 1.16 -12.04
N SER A 321 27.69 0.63 -13.06
CA SER A 321 28.28 0.26 -14.36
C SER A 321 28.88 1.48 -15.08
N THR A 322 28.20 2.63 -15.02
CA THR A 322 28.70 3.89 -15.58
C THR A 322 29.95 4.36 -14.82
N SER A 323 29.94 4.28 -13.49
CA SER A 323 31.10 4.65 -12.66
C SER A 323 32.30 3.72 -12.85
N ALA A 324 32.07 2.41 -12.98
CA ALA A 324 33.10 1.42 -13.26
C ALA A 324 33.74 1.67 -14.62
N SER A 325 32.93 1.95 -15.65
CA SER A 325 33.41 2.29 -17.00
C SER A 325 34.32 3.52 -16.99
N LEU A 326 33.97 4.57 -16.22
CA LEU A 326 34.82 5.76 -16.05
C LEU A 326 36.17 5.45 -15.40
N GLN A 327 36.23 4.39 -14.57
CA GLN A 327 37.47 3.90 -13.95
C GLN A 327 38.22 2.89 -14.81
N GLY A 328 37.75 2.59 -16.03
CA GLY A 328 38.31 1.53 -16.88
C GLY A 328 38.00 0.11 -16.41
N LYS A 329 37.12 -0.07 -15.41
CA LYS A 329 36.67 -1.37 -14.93
C LYS A 329 35.47 -1.84 -15.74
N LYS A 330 35.46 -3.11 -16.15
CA LYS A 330 34.34 -3.72 -16.88
C LYS A 330 33.43 -4.49 -15.92
N GLY A 331 32.20 -4.00 -15.75
CA GLY A 331 31.17 -4.66 -14.93
C GLY A 331 31.18 -4.28 -13.45
N VAL A 332 30.17 -4.80 -12.74
CA VAL A 332 29.87 -4.54 -11.32
C VAL A 332 30.16 -5.80 -10.51
N SER A 333 30.84 -5.69 -9.37
CA SER A 333 31.11 -6.85 -8.51
C SER A 333 29.91 -7.22 -7.63
N LEU A 334 29.87 -8.44 -7.09
CA LEU A 334 28.79 -8.86 -6.19
C LEU A 334 28.79 -8.04 -4.89
N ASP A 335 29.96 -7.63 -4.43
CA ASP A 335 30.13 -6.82 -3.21
C ASP A 335 29.57 -5.40 -3.41
N GLU A 336 29.71 -4.83 -4.62
CA GLU A 336 29.12 -3.54 -4.99
C GLU A 336 27.57 -3.61 -5.01
N LEU A 337 26.98 -4.77 -5.30
CA LEU A 337 25.53 -4.99 -5.34
C LEU A 337 24.90 -5.35 -3.99
N LEU A 338 25.72 -5.77 -3.03
CA LEU A 338 25.29 -6.28 -1.73
C LEU A 338 24.44 -5.28 -0.90
N PRO A 339 24.69 -3.94 -0.91
CA PRO A 339 23.81 -2.96 -0.26
C PRO A 339 22.37 -2.94 -0.80
N TYR A 340 22.18 -3.35 -2.07
CA TYR A 340 20.91 -3.30 -2.78
C TYR A 340 20.08 -4.59 -2.62
N SER A 341 20.62 -5.58 -1.90
CA SER A 341 19.90 -6.79 -1.53
C SER A 341 18.79 -6.50 -0.50
N ASP A 342 17.79 -7.39 -0.43
CA ASP A 342 16.68 -7.27 0.54
C ASP A 342 17.14 -7.42 2.00
N SER A 343 18.27 -8.11 2.22
CA SER A 343 18.80 -8.40 3.54
C SER A 343 20.32 -8.24 3.52
N PRO A 344 20.83 -6.99 3.48
CA PRO A 344 22.27 -6.77 3.47
C PRO A 344 22.88 -7.34 4.77
N PRO A 345 24.00 -8.07 4.67
CA PRO A 345 24.68 -8.63 5.83
C PRO A 345 25.25 -7.52 6.73
N ASP A 346 25.52 -7.87 7.98
CA ASP A 346 26.04 -6.93 8.97
C ASP A 346 27.49 -6.47 8.67
N THR A 347 28.25 -7.25 7.90
CA THR A 347 29.65 -6.95 7.56
C THR A 347 29.92 -7.28 6.11
N ALA A 348 30.69 -6.43 5.42
CA ALA A 348 31.10 -6.67 4.03
C ALA A 348 31.91 -7.98 3.83
N LYS A 349 32.50 -8.54 4.90
CA LYS A 349 33.34 -9.75 4.83
C LYS A 349 32.56 -11.07 4.82
N SER A 350 31.23 -11.04 4.91
CA SER A 350 30.47 -12.28 4.79
C SER A 350 30.45 -12.71 3.33
N ASN A 351 31.06 -13.85 3.00
CA ASN A 351 31.03 -14.48 1.66
C ASN A 351 29.61 -14.93 1.21
N ASP A 352 28.56 -14.43 1.86
CA ASP A 352 27.17 -14.73 1.51
C ASP A 352 26.71 -13.81 0.38
N GLY A 353 27.29 -14.01 -0.81
CA GLY A 353 26.90 -13.35 -2.06
C GLY A 353 25.54 -13.79 -2.60
N SER A 354 24.76 -14.56 -1.82
CA SER A 354 23.45 -15.08 -2.25
C SER A 354 22.44 -13.97 -2.52
N GLY A 355 22.47 -12.89 -1.73
CA GLY A 355 21.56 -11.75 -1.87
C GLY A 355 21.80 -10.91 -3.12
N SER A 356 23.06 -10.68 -3.49
CA SER A 356 23.44 -9.98 -4.72
C SER A 356 23.22 -10.84 -5.96
N LEU A 357 23.39 -12.16 -5.86
CA LEU A 357 23.13 -13.08 -6.97
C LEU A 357 21.66 -13.04 -7.42
N GLY A 358 20.73 -12.83 -6.49
CA GLY A 358 19.33 -12.57 -6.81
C GLY A 358 19.12 -11.38 -7.73
N ILE A 359 19.95 -10.34 -7.57
CA ILE A 359 19.93 -9.15 -8.42
C ILE A 359 20.55 -9.44 -9.78
N VAL A 360 21.70 -10.14 -9.79
CA VAL A 360 22.38 -10.54 -11.02
C VAL A 360 21.47 -11.38 -11.91
N MET A 361 20.78 -12.37 -11.34
CA MET A 361 19.80 -13.19 -12.06
C MET A 361 18.69 -12.36 -12.69
N HIS A 362 18.07 -11.48 -11.91
CA HIS A 362 16.90 -10.74 -12.37
C HIS A 362 17.20 -9.86 -13.58
N PHE A 363 18.44 -9.37 -13.71
CA PHE A 363 18.89 -8.53 -14.81
C PHE A 363 19.80 -9.24 -15.82
N ASN A 364 19.80 -10.58 -15.84
CA ASN A 364 20.60 -11.39 -16.77
C ASN A 364 22.09 -10.99 -16.81
N GLY A 365 22.69 -10.78 -15.64
CA GLY A 365 24.08 -10.35 -15.54
C GLY A 365 25.04 -11.40 -16.09
N VAL A 366 25.87 -11.01 -17.06
CA VAL A 366 26.85 -11.87 -17.72
C VAL A 366 28.19 -11.77 -16.97
N PRO A 367 28.79 -12.89 -16.53
CA PRO A 367 30.07 -12.86 -15.86
C PRO A 367 31.18 -12.42 -16.83
N ALA A 368 32.05 -11.53 -16.35
CA ALA A 368 33.22 -11.06 -17.06
C ALA A 368 34.43 -11.15 -16.14
N VAL A 369 35.44 -11.89 -16.58
CA VAL A 369 36.74 -11.92 -15.90
C VAL A 369 37.50 -10.69 -16.36
N VAL A 370 37.79 -9.80 -15.40
CA VAL A 370 38.69 -8.67 -15.67
C VAL A 370 40.10 -9.23 -15.72
N PRO A 371 40.85 -9.07 -16.82
CA PRO A 371 42.24 -9.46 -16.85
C PRO A 371 42.99 -8.60 -15.82
N SER A 372 43.53 -9.24 -14.79
CA SER A 372 44.37 -8.58 -13.80
C SER A 372 45.66 -8.13 -14.49
N ASP A 373 45.80 -6.83 -14.79
CA ASP A 373 47.02 -6.25 -15.39
C ASP A 373 48.25 -6.37 -14.47
N SER A 374 48.05 -6.75 -13.21
CA SER A 374 49.12 -7.09 -12.28
C SER A 374 49.56 -8.54 -12.46
N SER A 375 50.83 -8.73 -12.84
CA SER A 375 51.56 -10.01 -12.94
C SER A 375 51.65 -10.83 -11.64
N GLN A 376 50.91 -10.45 -10.59
CA GLN A 376 50.68 -11.26 -9.41
C GLN A 376 49.42 -12.08 -9.62
N VAL A 377 49.64 -13.32 -10.06
CA VAL A 377 48.62 -14.36 -10.22
C VAL A 377 48.13 -14.77 -8.83
N GLU A 378 47.27 -13.96 -8.23
CA GLU A 378 46.32 -14.52 -7.25
C GLU A 378 45.30 -15.32 -8.06
N GLU A 379 45.23 -16.61 -7.76
CA GLU A 379 44.57 -17.67 -8.53
C GLU A 379 43.02 -17.58 -8.52
N GLY A 380 42.45 -16.39 -8.34
CA GLY A 380 41.02 -16.15 -8.23
C GLY A 380 40.66 -14.70 -8.50
N GLY A 381 40.79 -14.25 -9.76
CA GLY A 381 40.43 -12.89 -10.17
C GLY A 381 39.01 -12.50 -9.73
N GLU A 382 38.84 -11.23 -9.36
CA GLU A 382 37.53 -10.68 -8.96
C GLU A 382 36.53 -10.83 -10.11
N VAL A 383 35.47 -11.61 -9.87
CA VAL A 383 34.42 -11.80 -10.87
C VAL A 383 33.50 -10.59 -10.86
N ARG A 384 33.30 -10.00 -12.04
CA ARG A 384 32.37 -8.89 -12.26
C ARG A 384 31.26 -9.30 -13.21
N PHE A 385 30.13 -8.61 -13.15
CA PHE A 385 28.96 -8.88 -13.99
C PHE A 385 28.66 -7.68 -14.88
N ILE A 386 28.37 -7.94 -16.15
CA ILE A 386 27.95 -6.95 -17.15
C ILE A 386 26.46 -7.13 -17.39
N PHE A 387 25.74 -6.02 -17.52
CA PHE A 387 24.29 -6.01 -17.72
C PHE A 387 23.94 -5.41 -19.09
N PRO A 388 24.15 -6.14 -20.20
CA PRO A 388 24.04 -5.58 -21.54
C PRO A 388 22.62 -5.09 -21.86
N GLU A 389 21.60 -5.86 -21.50
CA GLU A 389 20.19 -5.53 -21.74
C GLU A 389 19.79 -4.25 -20.99
N LEU A 390 20.09 -4.20 -19.69
CA LEU A 390 19.78 -3.04 -18.87
C LEU A 390 20.51 -1.77 -19.34
N MET A 391 21.76 -1.91 -19.78
CA MET A 391 22.54 -0.78 -20.31
C MET A 391 21.99 -0.30 -21.67
N ALA A 392 21.53 -1.22 -22.53
CA ALA A 392 20.87 -0.88 -23.79
C ALA A 392 19.59 -0.09 -23.54
N GLU A 393 18.71 -0.58 -22.64
CA GLU A 393 17.46 0.10 -22.28
C GLU A 393 17.71 1.47 -21.62
N SER A 394 18.71 1.58 -20.75
CA SER A 394 19.01 2.84 -20.06
C SER A 394 19.46 3.96 -21.01
N ASN A 395 20.08 3.61 -22.14
CA ASN A 395 20.52 4.58 -23.13
C ASN A 395 19.35 5.12 -23.96
N ASP A 396 18.32 4.31 -24.20
CA ASP A 396 17.10 4.75 -24.86
C ASP A 396 16.26 5.70 -23.97
N VAL A 397 16.26 5.48 -22.64
CA VAL A 397 15.50 6.30 -21.69
C VAL A 397 16.11 7.71 -21.48
N LYS A 398 17.43 7.88 -21.66
CA LYS A 398 18.12 9.17 -21.50
C LYS A 398 17.64 10.28 -22.46
N MET A 399 16.84 9.95 -23.48
CA MET A 399 16.20 10.96 -24.34
C MET A 399 14.90 11.56 -23.77
N SER A 400 14.45 11.16 -22.57
CA SER A 400 13.17 11.61 -21.97
C SER A 400 13.32 12.39 -20.66
N ASP A 401 14.45 13.07 -20.47
CA ASP A 401 14.88 13.67 -19.19
C ASP A 401 13.98 14.81 -18.65
N ASP A 402 12.97 15.26 -19.42
CA ASP A 402 11.98 16.26 -18.97
C ASP A 402 10.80 15.66 -18.18
N THR A 403 10.72 14.33 -18.04
CA THR A 403 9.61 13.64 -17.33
C THR A 403 10.05 12.67 -16.25
N ALA A 404 11.34 12.68 -15.88
CA ALA A 404 11.70 12.22 -14.55
C ALA A 404 11.06 13.21 -13.57
N GLU A 405 9.78 12.97 -13.22
CA GLU A 405 9.20 13.38 -11.95
C GLU A 405 10.30 13.03 -10.95
N SER A 406 11.06 14.03 -10.54
CA SER A 406 11.97 13.92 -9.42
C SER A 406 11.06 13.40 -8.34
N VAL A 407 11.13 12.09 -8.05
CA VAL A 407 10.39 11.48 -6.97
C VAL A 407 10.73 12.37 -5.81
N GLU A 408 9.78 13.21 -5.40
CA GLU A 408 10.05 14.30 -4.48
C GLU A 408 10.26 13.59 -3.16
N ILE A 409 11.53 13.28 -2.89
CA ILE A 409 11.91 12.49 -1.74
C ILE A 409 11.71 13.44 -0.58
N GLN A 410 10.55 13.27 0.05
CA GLN A 410 10.16 14.05 1.19
C GLN A 410 11.29 13.94 2.21
N PRO A 411 11.80 15.07 2.73
CA PRO A 411 12.85 15.05 3.73
C PRO A 411 12.41 14.14 4.87
N ILE A 412 13.32 13.28 5.32
CA ILE A 412 13.04 12.33 6.41
C ILE A 412 12.83 13.14 7.68
N ASP A 413 11.58 13.48 7.93
CA ASP A 413 11.21 14.02 9.22
C ASP A 413 11.24 12.86 10.22
N ASN A 414 12.21 12.91 11.14
CA ASN A 414 12.31 11.97 12.26
C ASN A 414 11.26 12.23 13.34
N SER A 415 10.35 13.19 13.12
CA SER A 415 9.23 13.42 14.01
C SER A 415 8.34 12.19 14.15
N TRP A 416 7.92 11.89 15.38
CA TRP A 416 6.91 10.88 15.69
C TRP A 416 5.59 11.10 14.94
N THR A 417 5.33 12.34 14.49
CA THR A 417 4.14 12.66 13.69
C THR A 417 4.15 12.02 12.31
N ALA A 418 5.33 11.88 11.68
CA ALA A 418 5.49 11.22 10.38
C ALA A 418 5.13 9.73 10.42
N LEU A 419 5.14 9.14 11.62
CA LEU A 419 4.70 7.76 11.84
C LEU A 419 3.17 7.64 11.86
N LEU A 420 2.45 8.69 12.26
CA LEU A 420 0.98 8.66 12.40
C LEU A 420 0.24 8.98 11.10
N TYR A 421 0.69 10.01 10.39
CA TYR A 421 0.05 10.49 9.18
C TYR A 421 1.07 10.99 8.18
N THR A 422 0.72 10.95 6.91
CA THR A 422 1.54 11.56 5.86
C THR A 422 1.37 13.06 5.94
N THR A 423 2.47 13.79 6.20
CA THR A 423 2.52 15.22 5.91
C THR A 423 2.41 15.37 4.41
N SER A 424 1.25 15.85 3.95
CA SER A 424 1.11 16.29 2.56
C SER A 424 2.30 17.21 2.27
N PRO A 425 2.94 17.11 1.09
CA PRO A 425 3.87 18.13 0.63
C PRO A 425 3.00 19.37 0.45
N THR A 426 2.78 20.07 1.56
CA THR A 426 1.78 21.13 1.63
C THR A 426 2.51 22.26 0.98
N SER A 427 2.33 22.33 -0.34
CA SER A 427 2.57 23.48 -1.18
C SER A 427 3.53 24.45 -0.51
N PHE A 428 4.83 24.16 -0.58
CA PHE A 428 5.84 25.21 -0.48
C PHE A 428 5.74 26.12 -1.74
N ILE A 429 4.51 26.36 -2.21
CA ILE A 429 4.11 27.41 -3.12
C ILE A 429 4.19 28.63 -2.24
N GLY A 430 5.34 29.29 -2.37
CA GLY A 430 5.65 30.49 -1.63
C GLY A 430 4.48 31.45 -1.64
N THR A 431 4.06 31.84 -0.44
CA THR A 431 3.73 33.24 -0.23
C THR A 431 4.99 34.02 -0.59
N GLY A 432 4.98 34.58 -1.80
CA GLY A 432 6.16 35.03 -2.50
C GLY A 432 6.98 36.07 -1.73
N ARG A 433 8.24 36.16 -2.15
CA ARG A 433 9.15 37.30 -1.94
C ARG A 433 9.56 37.54 -0.49
N THR A 434 10.49 36.72 -0.02
CA THR A 434 11.73 37.29 0.51
C THR A 434 12.89 36.56 -0.16
N LEU A 435 13.58 37.27 -1.05
CA LEU A 435 14.87 36.89 -1.60
C LEU A 435 15.85 36.81 -0.42
N THR A 436 15.84 35.69 0.30
CA THR A 436 16.88 35.42 1.28
C THR A 436 18.11 35.00 0.47
N PRO A 437 19.19 35.80 0.49
CA PRO A 437 20.35 35.57 -0.35
C PRO A 437 21.01 34.24 0.04
N GLN A 438 21.27 33.42 -0.98
CA GLN A 438 22.18 32.26 -0.97
C GLN A 438 22.34 31.59 0.40
N GLN A 439 21.43 30.67 0.74
CA GLN A 439 21.83 29.68 1.72
C GLN A 439 23.06 28.93 1.16
N PRO A 440 24.16 28.84 1.93
CA PRO A 440 25.36 28.18 1.48
C PRO A 440 25.03 26.74 1.12
N LYS A 441 25.41 26.35 -0.10
CA LYS A 441 25.32 24.99 -0.65
C LYS A 441 25.63 24.01 0.50
N PRO A 442 24.65 23.19 0.95
CA PRO A 442 24.84 22.34 2.11
C PRO A 442 26.10 21.52 1.88
N LYS A 443 27.00 21.50 2.86
CA LYS A 443 28.19 20.65 2.82
C LYS A 443 27.71 19.24 2.45
N PRO A 444 28.40 18.52 1.55
CA PRO A 444 28.05 17.14 1.20
C PRO A 444 28.17 16.29 2.47
N THR A 445 27.08 16.20 3.21
CA THR A 445 26.89 15.21 4.24
C THR A 445 26.87 13.87 3.54
N LYS A 446 27.49 12.86 4.16
CA LYS A 446 27.47 11.46 3.71
C LYS A 446 26.06 10.90 3.83
N GLU A 447 25.12 11.50 3.11
CA GLU A 447 23.73 11.10 3.06
C GLU A 447 23.64 9.99 2.02
N LEU A 448 23.03 8.88 2.45
CA LEU A 448 22.73 7.77 1.57
C LEU A 448 21.97 8.34 0.36
N PRO A 449 22.35 7.98 -0.88
CA PRO A 449 21.62 8.44 -2.05
C PRO A 449 20.12 8.22 -1.83
N PRO A 450 19.26 9.21 -2.12
CA PRO A 450 17.84 9.15 -1.76
C PRO A 450 17.11 7.90 -2.25
N TYR A 451 17.56 7.33 -3.38
CA TYR A 451 17.03 6.08 -3.93
C TYR A 451 17.39 4.84 -3.11
N LEU A 452 18.49 4.83 -2.36
CA LEU A 452 18.93 3.69 -1.55
C LEU A 452 18.18 3.56 -0.21
N GLN A 453 17.51 4.63 0.21
CA GLN A 453 16.84 4.70 1.49
C GLN A 453 15.44 4.10 1.39
N GLU A 454 15.17 3.06 2.18
CA GLU A 454 13.82 2.53 2.32
C GLU A 454 12.93 3.54 3.06
N ARG A 455 11.77 3.85 2.46
CA ARG A 455 10.78 4.75 3.04
C ARG A 455 10.13 4.11 4.27
N ARG A 456 10.02 4.88 5.36
CA ARG A 456 9.28 4.46 6.55
C ARG A 456 7.79 4.33 6.27
N HIS A 457 7.16 3.36 6.92
CA HIS A 457 5.72 3.18 6.88
C HIS A 457 5.03 4.18 7.80
N ALA A 458 3.99 4.82 7.29
CA ALA A 458 3.06 5.63 8.08
C ALA A 458 1.81 4.81 8.43
N LEU A 459 1.23 5.09 9.60
CA LEU A 459 -0.02 4.48 10.03
C LEU A 459 -1.15 4.82 9.04
N THR A 460 -1.28 6.07 8.60
CA THR A 460 -2.36 6.46 7.68
C THR A 460 -1.82 7.35 6.55
N LYS A 461 -2.49 7.35 5.38
CA LYS A 461 -2.27 8.39 4.35
C LYS A 461 -3.26 9.55 4.53
N LEU A 462 -3.88 9.63 5.71
CA LEU A 462 -4.79 10.70 6.07
C LEU A 462 -4.00 11.98 6.35
N GLU A 463 -4.64 13.10 6.10
CA GLU A 463 -4.13 14.39 6.58
C GLU A 463 -4.23 14.45 8.11
N SER A 464 -3.38 15.26 8.74
CA SER A 464 -3.38 15.47 10.20
C SER A 464 -4.76 15.89 10.72
N SER A 465 -5.46 16.75 9.98
CA SER A 465 -6.81 17.23 10.30
C SER A 465 -7.84 16.08 10.28
N GLN A 466 -7.79 15.22 9.26
CA GLN A 466 -8.65 14.05 9.11
C GLN A 466 -8.38 13.00 10.19
N PHE A 467 -7.11 12.76 10.50
CA PHE A 467 -6.69 11.87 11.57
C PHE A 467 -7.27 12.31 12.93
N ILE A 468 -7.12 13.60 13.28
CA ILE A 468 -7.64 14.17 14.52
C ILE A 468 -9.18 14.06 14.58
N ARG A 469 -9.88 14.36 13.47
CA ARG A 469 -11.35 14.21 13.40
C ARG A 469 -11.80 12.78 13.68
N CYS A 470 -11.13 11.77 13.11
CA CYS A 470 -11.43 10.37 13.38
C CYS A 470 -11.12 9.95 14.82
N ALA A 471 -10.01 10.42 15.38
CA ALA A 471 -9.67 10.16 16.78
C ALA A 471 -10.72 10.75 17.74
N ILE A 472 -11.17 11.98 17.50
CA ILE A 472 -12.23 12.63 18.28
C ILE A 472 -13.55 11.86 18.13
N LEU A 473 -13.92 11.44 16.91
CA LEU A 473 -15.14 10.66 16.69
C LEU A 473 -15.11 9.34 17.47
N GLY A 474 -13.99 8.62 17.45
CA GLY A 474 -13.79 7.41 18.25
C GLY A 474 -13.93 7.65 19.74
N LEU A 475 -13.34 8.76 20.23
CA LEU A 475 -13.38 9.14 21.63
C LEU A 475 -14.80 9.48 22.08
N LEU A 476 -15.54 10.24 21.26
CA LEU A 476 -16.94 10.56 21.52
C LEU A 476 -17.82 9.31 21.54
N ASN A 477 -17.60 8.36 20.61
CA ASN A 477 -18.33 7.09 20.61
C ASN A 477 -18.06 6.29 21.88
N PHE A 478 -16.81 6.19 22.31
CA PHE A 478 -16.42 5.49 23.53
C PHE A 478 -17.01 6.13 24.79
N ILE A 479 -16.89 7.46 24.93
CA ILE A 479 -17.47 8.20 26.05
C ILE A 479 -19.00 8.06 26.05
N GLY A 480 -19.65 8.15 24.89
CA GLY A 480 -21.10 8.01 24.79
C GLY A 480 -21.60 6.62 25.17
N ILE A 481 -20.84 5.56 24.87
CA ILE A 481 -21.17 4.19 25.29
C ILE A 481 -20.93 4.00 26.80
N LEU A 482 -19.88 4.60 27.38
CA LEU A 482 -19.69 4.62 28.83
C LEU A 482 -20.83 5.35 29.55
N TRP A 483 -21.24 6.49 29.02
CA TRP A 483 -22.37 7.26 29.52
C TRP A 483 -23.69 6.48 29.40
N LEU A 484 -23.91 5.80 28.27
CA LEU A 484 -25.09 4.96 28.06
C LEU A 484 -25.15 3.82 29.09
N ARG A 485 -24.01 3.16 29.36
CA ARG A 485 -23.89 2.13 30.39
C ARG A 485 -24.27 2.69 31.76
N GLN A 486 -23.67 3.80 32.17
CA GLN A 486 -23.98 4.45 33.46
C GLN A 486 -25.45 4.86 33.56
N SER A 487 -26.03 5.37 32.46
CA SER A 487 -27.44 5.79 32.41
C SER A 487 -28.43 4.63 32.53
N MET A 488 -27.97 3.40 32.28
CA MET A 488 -28.75 2.17 32.40
C MET A 488 -28.54 1.41 33.73
N GLU A 489 -27.56 1.82 34.54
CA GLU A 489 -27.37 1.26 35.88
C GLU A 489 -28.54 1.67 36.80
N ARG A 490 -28.76 0.93 37.89
CA ARG A 490 -29.88 1.17 38.83
C ARG A 490 -29.83 2.61 39.35
N GLY A 491 -30.93 3.34 39.28
CA GLY A 491 -31.01 4.77 39.57
C GLY A 491 -30.63 5.70 38.41
N GLY A 492 -30.30 5.16 37.23
CA GLY A 492 -29.98 5.93 36.03
C GLY A 492 -31.20 6.49 35.29
N LEU A 493 -30.97 7.50 34.45
CA LEU A 493 -32.01 8.18 33.66
C LEU A 493 -32.83 7.25 32.74
N LEU A 494 -32.28 6.09 32.38
CA LEU A 494 -32.87 5.13 31.44
C LEU A 494 -33.22 3.78 32.11
N GLU A 495 -33.40 3.74 33.43
CA GLU A 495 -33.67 2.53 34.21
C GLU A 495 -34.91 1.72 33.75
N PHE A 496 -35.80 2.31 32.93
CA PHE A 496 -37.12 1.78 32.59
C PHE A 496 -37.17 0.52 31.69
N TYR A 497 -36.05 0.04 31.12
CA TYR A 497 -36.03 -1.10 30.19
C TYR A 497 -34.84 -2.06 30.39
N SER A 498 -34.62 -2.53 31.62
CA SER A 498 -33.58 -3.53 31.93
C SER A 498 -33.99 -4.97 31.57
N ASN A 499 -34.37 -5.21 30.31
CA ASN A 499 -34.47 -6.58 29.79
C ASN A 499 -33.05 -7.11 29.51
N GLY A 500 -32.77 -8.41 29.75
CA GLY A 500 -31.43 -8.99 29.53
C GLY A 500 -30.83 -8.74 28.14
N LEU A 501 -31.66 -8.50 27.12
CA LEU A 501 -31.26 -8.10 25.77
C LEU A 501 -30.47 -6.78 25.73
N THR A 502 -30.83 -5.80 26.57
CA THR A 502 -30.15 -4.49 26.58
C THR A 502 -28.74 -4.58 27.15
N LEU A 503 -28.53 -5.48 28.13
CA LEU A 503 -27.20 -5.78 28.67
C LEU A 503 -26.27 -6.39 27.61
N GLY A 504 -26.81 -7.28 26.78
CA GLY A 504 -26.09 -7.88 25.65
C GLY A 504 -25.66 -6.84 24.61
N VAL A 505 -26.60 -5.97 24.18
CA VAL A 505 -26.31 -4.91 23.21
C VAL A 505 -25.25 -3.94 23.72
N VAL A 506 -25.34 -3.50 24.99
CA VAL A 506 -24.34 -2.60 25.59
C VAL A 506 -22.96 -3.26 25.64
N SER A 507 -22.89 -4.56 25.93
CA SER A 507 -21.62 -5.29 25.96
C SER A 507 -20.98 -5.37 24.57
N VAL A 508 -21.79 -5.62 23.53
CA VAL A 508 -21.34 -5.62 22.12
C VAL A 508 -20.87 -4.22 21.70
N LEU A 509 -21.60 -3.16 22.06
CA LEU A 509 -21.19 -1.77 21.79
C LEU A 509 -19.87 -1.42 22.47
N GLN A 510 -19.70 -1.81 23.73
CA GLN A 510 -18.44 -1.62 24.46
C GLN A 510 -17.29 -2.33 23.76
N PHE A 511 -17.50 -3.56 23.28
CA PHE A 511 -16.50 -4.28 22.51
C PHE A 511 -16.09 -3.51 21.25
N TYR A 512 -17.05 -3.05 20.43
CA TYR A 512 -16.75 -2.27 19.22
C TYR A 512 -16.03 -0.95 19.52
N SER A 513 -16.44 -0.24 20.58
CA SER A 513 -15.79 1.01 20.98
C SER A 513 -14.32 0.80 21.40
N LYS A 514 -14.02 -0.30 22.08
CA LYS A 514 -12.63 -0.68 22.43
C LYS A 514 -11.86 -1.08 21.18
N LEU A 515 -12.49 -1.87 20.30
CA LEU A 515 -11.87 -2.34 19.06
C LEU A 515 -11.43 -1.18 18.15
N PHE A 516 -12.18 -0.07 18.15
CA PHE A 516 -11.84 1.16 17.43
C PHE A 516 -10.46 1.73 17.84
N PHE A 517 -10.02 1.55 19.08
CA PHE A 517 -8.71 1.99 19.56
C PHE A 517 -7.65 0.89 19.51
N VAL A 518 -8.04 -0.34 19.84
CA VAL A 518 -7.11 -1.49 19.85
C VAL A 518 -6.53 -1.74 18.46
N LEU A 519 -7.33 -1.58 17.40
CA LEU A 519 -6.86 -1.80 16.02
C LEU A 519 -5.75 -0.80 15.59
N PRO A 520 -5.96 0.54 15.64
CA PRO A 520 -4.89 1.50 15.36
C PRO A 520 -3.66 1.32 16.25
N ILE A 521 -3.82 1.02 17.55
CA ILE A 521 -2.70 0.83 18.48
C ILE A 521 -1.90 -0.43 18.12
N GLY A 522 -2.57 -1.57 17.92
CA GLY A 522 -1.90 -2.81 17.52
C GLY A 522 -1.14 -2.65 16.21
N ARG A 523 -1.73 -1.91 15.26
CA ARG A 523 -1.09 -1.57 13.99
C ARG A 523 0.07 -0.60 14.15
N LEU A 524 -0.05 0.39 15.02
CA LEU A 524 1.03 1.34 15.34
C LEU A 524 2.25 0.61 15.89
N ILE A 525 2.04 -0.36 16.80
CA ILE A 525 3.10 -1.21 17.34
C ILE A 525 3.77 -2.01 16.22
N MET A 526 2.97 -2.65 15.36
CA MET A 526 3.50 -3.42 14.24
C MET A 526 4.32 -2.55 13.28
N ILE A 527 3.81 -1.38 12.88
CA ILE A 527 4.52 -0.41 12.02
C ILE A 527 5.80 0.08 12.68
N SER A 528 5.79 0.31 14.00
CA SER A 528 6.99 0.69 14.73
C SER A 528 8.07 -0.39 14.68
N VAL A 529 7.70 -1.67 14.81
CA VAL A 529 8.62 -2.81 14.65
C VAL A 529 9.15 -2.91 13.22
N LEU A 530 8.30 -2.72 12.21
CA LEU A 530 8.71 -2.73 10.81
C LEU A 530 9.66 -1.57 10.49
N ASN A 531 9.34 -0.36 10.93
CA ASN A 531 10.17 0.83 10.76
C ASN A 531 11.51 0.69 11.47
N TRP A 532 11.54 0.07 12.65
CA TRP A 532 12.80 -0.25 13.33
C TRP A 532 13.69 -1.19 12.49
N GLY A 533 13.09 -2.18 11.82
CA GLY A 533 13.78 -3.04 10.86
C GLY A 533 14.30 -2.28 9.63
N ILE A 534 13.51 -1.37 9.08
CA ILE A 534 13.90 -0.47 7.99
C ILE A 534 15.08 0.40 8.39
N ASP A 535 15.02 1.03 9.57
CA ASP A 535 16.09 1.88 10.09
C ASP A 535 17.38 1.07 10.25
N ARG A 536 17.30 -0.16 10.76
CA ARG A 536 18.45 -1.07 10.85
C ARG A 536 19.03 -1.39 9.47
N ARG A 537 18.20 -1.68 8.46
CA ARG A 537 18.66 -1.94 7.09
C ARG A 537 19.29 -0.70 6.45
N ASN A 538 18.67 0.46 6.60
CA ASN A 538 19.21 1.73 6.09
C ASN A 538 20.56 2.07 6.73
N LEU A 539 20.73 1.82 8.04
CA LEU A 539 22.02 1.98 8.72
C LEU A 539 23.09 1.01 8.18
N ARG A 540 22.73 -0.24 7.91
CA ARG A 540 23.64 -1.21 7.27
C ARG A 540 24.05 -0.75 5.88
N ARG A 541 23.10 -0.31 5.05
CA ARG A 541 23.40 0.24 3.72
C ARG A 541 24.37 1.41 3.79
N LEU A 542 24.14 2.34 4.72
CA LEU A 542 25.03 3.47 4.95
C LEU A 542 26.44 3.03 5.36
N SER A 543 26.56 2.01 6.22
CA SER A 543 27.87 1.48 6.61
C SER A 543 28.60 0.81 5.46
N LEU A 544 27.88 0.11 4.57
CA LEU A 544 28.47 -0.57 3.42
C LEU A 544 28.89 0.41 2.33
N THR A 545 28.07 1.42 2.03
CA THR A 545 28.43 2.46 1.06
C THR A 545 29.58 3.33 1.57
N GLY A 546 29.62 3.64 2.87
CA GLY A 546 30.71 4.41 3.46
C GLY A 546 32.07 3.71 3.43
N CYS A 547 32.09 2.37 3.44
CA CYS A 547 33.31 1.58 3.26
C CYS A 547 33.83 1.59 1.82
N MET A 548 32.97 1.80 0.81
CA MET A 548 33.39 1.82 -0.60
C MET A 548 34.06 3.14 -1.02
N GLU A 549 33.81 4.22 -0.28
CA GLU A 549 34.40 5.55 -0.56
C GLU A 549 35.78 5.76 0.06
N CYS A 550 36.24 4.85 0.92
CA CYS A 550 37.55 4.90 1.59
C CYS A 550 38.55 4.01 0.85
#